data_AF-A0A3C1H5Z4-F1
#
_entry.id   AF-A0A3C1H5Z4-F1
#
_cell.length_a   1.000
_cell.length_b   1.000
_cell.length_c   1.000
_cell.angle_alpha   90.00
_cell.angle_beta   90.00
_cell.angle_gamma   90.00
#
_symmetry.space_group_name_H-M   'P 1'
#
loop_
_entity.id
_entity.type
_entity.pdbx_description
1 polymer ?
#
loop_
_entity_poly.entity_id
_entity_poly.type
_entity_poly.pdbx_seq_one_letter_code
_entity_poly.pdbx_strand_id
1 'polypeptide(L)'
;MVEMNAGCPEAKRTGPDARGAALGRALRLAARLGICGLLMAWIFHAIFMFEALQVADPAEWAGLSRTARWEFAWTHGPIQLASMLSHVNGGALLGSFLLMGLILLAGVARWRRVLAAGGLPLSWSRAIEISLVAHFFNSFLLGSAGGDVLRAIYAARETHHRKTEAVVTVFVDRILGLWALLLLGCGMMLPNLPLIRAHPQLQLLCLVVLGMTVACTGVVWAALRGGVTRGWGGARGLLRRFPKGPALERSLDACREFGRSPGFAPRVVGLSMVLNALCILQVQVLAWGLGMPLAPVLTALLVPVITAIIAIPVTPSGLGIRENLFVYLLCTPVVGINATSALSLSLLAYAGSLAWSLVGGVVYLTFRRRHHLSEVAVAGARDSEGG
;
A
#
# COMPACT_ATOMS: atom_id res chain seq x y z
N MET A 1 -50.11 27.75 52.95
CA MET A 1 -50.38 27.18 51.63
C MET A 1 -49.29 27.69 50.70
N VAL A 2 -48.39 26.77 50.34
CA VAL A 2 -47.36 26.82 49.26
C VAL A 2 -46.28 27.90 49.37
N GLU A 3 -45.10 27.46 49.82
CA GLU A 3 -43.82 28.15 49.73
C GLU A 3 -43.31 28.21 48.29
N MET A 4 -42.75 29.37 47.93
CA MET A 4 -42.03 29.63 46.70
C MET A 4 -40.54 29.74 47.08
N ASN A 5 -39.76 28.69 46.80
CA ASN A 5 -38.33 28.64 47.13
C ASN A 5 -37.46 29.04 45.93
N ALA A 6 -36.40 29.78 46.26
CA ALA A 6 -35.54 30.55 45.40
C ALA A 6 -34.65 29.72 44.47
N GLY A 7 -34.40 30.26 43.28
CA GLY A 7 -33.39 29.77 42.35
C GLY A 7 -31.96 30.07 42.82
N CYS A 8 -31.08 29.08 42.67
CA CYS A 8 -29.62 29.21 42.72
C CYS A 8 -29.03 28.30 41.62
N PRO A 9 -27.91 28.67 40.97
CA PRO A 9 -27.61 28.31 39.59
C PRO A 9 -26.92 26.94 39.46
N GLU A 10 -27.23 26.23 38.36
CA GLU A 10 -26.56 25.00 37.95
C GLU A 10 -25.04 25.21 37.83
N ALA A 11 -24.32 24.64 38.78
CA ALA A 11 -22.87 24.53 38.74
C ALA A 11 -22.45 23.68 37.53
N LYS A 12 -21.74 24.30 36.58
CA LYS A 12 -20.88 23.64 35.59
C LYS A 12 -20.06 22.55 36.26
N ARG A 13 -20.42 21.27 36.05
CA ARG A 13 -19.56 20.12 36.33
C ARG A 13 -18.38 20.10 35.36
N THR A 14 -17.39 20.97 35.55
CA THR A 14 -16.06 20.82 34.96
C THR A 14 -15.23 19.93 35.89
N GLY A 15 -15.44 18.62 35.81
CA GLY A 15 -14.76 17.63 36.65
C GLY A 15 -13.30 17.36 36.22
N PRO A 16 -12.41 16.99 37.17
CA PRO A 16 -11.00 16.65 36.94
C PRO A 16 -10.77 15.47 35.96
N ASP A 17 -11.78 14.64 35.71
CA ASP A 17 -11.73 13.53 34.75
C ASP A 17 -11.58 13.95 33.29
N ALA A 18 -12.11 15.13 32.91
CA ALA A 18 -11.97 15.65 31.56
C ALA A 18 -10.51 16.02 31.23
N ARG A 19 -9.77 16.52 32.22
CA ARG A 19 -8.35 16.87 32.10
C ARG A 19 -7.46 15.63 32.06
N GLY A 20 -7.73 14.61 32.88
CA GLY A 20 -7.00 13.33 32.84
C GLY A 20 -7.20 12.58 31.51
N ALA A 21 -8.44 12.55 31.00
CA ALA A 21 -8.73 11.99 29.68
C ALA A 21 -8.08 12.80 28.54
N ALA A 22 -8.04 14.13 28.65
CA ALA A 22 -7.37 15.00 27.69
C ALA A 22 -5.84 14.79 27.68
N LEU A 23 -5.22 14.68 28.86
CA LEU A 23 -3.79 14.42 29.02
C LEU A 23 -3.39 13.05 28.47
N GLY A 24 -4.15 12.00 28.80
CA GLY A 24 -3.93 10.66 28.24
C GLY A 24 -4.20 10.58 26.73
N ARG A 25 -5.07 11.44 26.18
CA ARG A 25 -5.24 11.57 24.71
C ARG A 25 -4.05 12.29 24.08
N ALA A 26 -3.55 13.37 24.71
CA ALA A 26 -2.38 14.12 24.25
C ALA A 26 -1.11 13.26 24.26
N LEU A 27 -0.86 12.49 25.33
CA LEU A 27 0.28 11.55 25.43
C LEU A 27 0.25 10.47 24.34
N ARG A 28 -0.92 9.88 24.06
CA ARG A 28 -1.07 8.90 22.97
C ARG A 28 -0.90 9.52 21.58
N LEU A 29 -1.30 10.79 21.42
CA LEU A 29 -1.09 11.53 20.18
C LEU A 29 0.39 11.85 19.99
N ALA A 30 1.06 12.35 21.04
CA ALA A 30 2.49 12.63 21.06
C ALA A 30 3.33 11.38 20.81
N ALA A 31 2.98 10.24 21.43
CA ALA A 31 3.66 8.97 21.16
C ALA A 31 3.50 8.53 19.69
N ARG A 32 2.31 8.69 19.09
CA ARG A 32 2.08 8.35 17.67
C ARG A 32 2.78 9.30 16.71
N LEU A 33 2.78 10.60 17.00
CA LEU A 33 3.52 11.61 16.25
C LEU A 33 5.03 11.36 16.35
N GLY A 34 5.52 10.99 17.54
CA GLY A 34 6.90 10.58 17.77
C GLY A 34 7.28 9.33 16.97
N ILE A 35 6.40 8.31 16.95
CA ILE A 35 6.59 7.11 16.11
C ILE A 35 6.60 7.51 14.62
N CYS A 36 5.66 8.33 14.16
CA CYS A 36 5.65 8.79 12.75
C CYS A 36 6.92 9.57 12.40
N GLY A 37 7.37 10.48 13.27
CA GLY A 37 8.59 11.26 13.08
C GLY A 37 9.83 10.37 13.03
N LEU A 38 9.96 9.40 13.95
CA LEU A 38 11.05 8.42 13.96
C LEU A 38 11.09 7.58 12.68
N LEU A 39 9.93 7.13 12.20
CA LEU A 39 9.84 6.32 10.97
C LEU A 39 10.15 7.13 9.72
N MET A 40 9.68 8.38 9.66
CA MET A 40 10.00 9.29 8.58
C MET A 40 11.50 9.58 8.55
N ALA A 41 12.11 9.84 9.71
CA ALA A 41 13.56 10.00 9.84
C ALA A 41 14.32 8.75 9.42
N TRP A 42 13.82 7.55 9.75
CA TRP A 42 14.42 6.28 9.33
C TRP A 42 14.40 6.09 7.81
N ILE A 43 13.28 6.39 7.15
CA ILE A 43 13.18 6.27 5.68
C ILE A 43 14.08 7.28 4.98
N PHE A 44 14.07 8.55 5.41
CA PHE A 44 14.98 9.55 4.86
C PHE A 44 16.44 9.14 5.10
N HIS A 45 16.77 8.65 6.30
CA HIS A 45 18.10 8.13 6.57
C HIS A 45 18.47 6.97 5.64
N ALA A 46 17.56 6.02 5.39
CA ALA A 46 17.81 4.90 4.48
C ALA A 46 18.02 5.36 3.03
N ILE A 47 17.21 6.33 2.56
CA ILE A 47 17.36 6.94 1.23
C ILE A 47 18.72 7.65 1.12
N PHE A 48 19.06 8.49 2.09
CA PHE A 48 20.32 9.24 2.11
C PHE A 48 21.54 8.33 2.21
N MET A 49 21.47 7.29 3.04
CA MET A 49 22.53 6.27 3.13
C MET A 49 22.73 5.55 1.81
N PHE A 50 21.65 5.29 1.08
CA PHE A 50 21.73 4.67 -0.24
C PHE A 50 22.34 5.60 -1.27
N GLU A 51 21.92 6.86 -1.34
CA GLU A 51 22.50 7.85 -2.25
C GLU A 51 23.99 8.09 -1.97
N ALA A 52 24.37 8.23 -0.70
CA ALA A 52 25.77 8.39 -0.32
C ALA A 52 26.64 7.21 -0.74
N LEU A 53 26.15 5.98 -0.64
CA LEU A 53 26.89 4.78 -1.03
C LEU A 53 27.17 4.71 -2.54
N GLN A 54 26.36 5.40 -3.36
CA GLN A 54 26.52 5.44 -4.82
C GLN A 54 27.49 6.54 -5.28
N VAL A 55 27.71 7.56 -4.46
CA VAL A 55 28.59 8.69 -4.78
C VAL A 55 29.95 8.58 -4.10
N ALA A 56 30.02 7.92 -2.96
CA ALA A 56 31.27 7.65 -2.27
C ALA A 56 32.14 6.65 -3.05
N ASP A 57 33.45 6.86 -3.06
CA ASP A 57 34.40 5.85 -3.53
C ASP A 57 34.24 4.58 -2.66
N PRO A 58 34.06 3.38 -3.27
CA PRO A 58 33.93 2.14 -2.53
C PRO A 58 35.06 1.89 -1.51
N ALA A 59 36.29 2.34 -1.81
CA ALA A 59 37.43 2.18 -0.93
C ALA A 59 37.37 3.12 0.29
N GLU A 60 36.98 4.37 0.08
CA GLU A 60 36.79 5.35 1.17
C GLU A 60 35.60 4.97 2.05
N TRP A 61 34.48 4.58 1.43
CA TRP A 61 33.26 4.19 2.15
C TRP A 61 33.49 3.00 3.09
N ALA A 62 34.31 2.04 2.68
CA ALA A 62 34.67 0.87 3.49
C ALA A 62 35.53 1.25 4.72
N GLY A 63 36.34 2.31 4.62
CA GLY A 63 37.19 2.82 5.71
C GLY A 63 36.47 3.71 6.72
N LEU A 64 35.28 4.24 6.39
CA LEU A 64 34.54 5.16 7.26
C LEU A 64 33.89 4.47 8.47
N SER A 65 34.05 5.09 9.64
CA SER A 65 33.29 4.73 10.84
C SER A 65 31.78 4.87 10.61
N ARG A 66 30.95 4.17 11.39
CA ARG A 66 29.48 4.22 11.21
C ARG A 66 28.91 5.64 11.35
N THR A 67 29.46 6.44 12.25
CA THR A 67 29.05 7.84 12.45
C THR A 67 29.45 8.73 11.28
N ALA A 68 30.66 8.55 10.74
CA ALA A 68 31.11 9.29 9.57
C ALA A 68 30.27 8.97 8.31
N ARG A 69 29.85 7.71 8.14
CA ARG A 69 28.91 7.34 7.07
C ARG A 69 27.56 8.01 7.20
N TRP A 70 27.03 8.12 8.42
CA TRP A 70 25.76 8.81 8.65
C TRP A 70 25.87 10.30 8.36
N GLU A 71 26.94 10.93 8.80
CA GLU A 71 27.20 12.34 8.54
C GLU A 71 27.37 12.63 7.05
N PHE A 72 28.13 11.80 6.34
CA PHE A 72 28.26 11.88 4.89
C PHE A 72 26.92 11.70 4.16
N ALA A 73 26.11 10.74 4.59
CA ALA A 73 24.77 10.52 4.04
C ALA A 73 23.83 11.72 4.25
N TRP A 74 23.74 12.24 5.47
CA TRP A 74 22.85 13.36 5.77
C TRP A 74 23.31 14.69 5.19
N THR A 75 24.60 14.84 4.88
CA THR A 75 25.13 16.04 4.21
C THR A 75 24.91 15.99 2.70
N HIS A 76 25.16 14.85 2.05
CA HIS A 76 25.13 14.75 0.59
C HIS A 76 23.77 14.29 0.03
N GLY A 77 23.02 13.46 0.75
CA GLY A 77 21.73 12.93 0.31
C GLY A 77 20.68 14.00 0.02
N PRO A 78 20.38 14.95 0.94
CA PRO A 78 19.38 15.99 0.68
C PRO A 78 19.71 16.86 -0.55
N ILE A 79 20.99 17.18 -0.74
CA ILE A 79 21.47 18.00 -1.85
C ILE A 79 21.31 17.24 -3.17
N GLN A 80 21.66 15.95 -3.20
CA GLN A 80 21.48 15.10 -4.36
C GLN A 80 20.01 14.93 -4.71
N LEU A 81 19.15 14.62 -3.74
CA LEU A 81 17.72 14.53 -3.94
C LEU A 81 17.13 15.83 -4.51
N ALA A 82 17.55 16.99 -3.97
CA ALA A 82 17.14 18.30 -4.46
C ALA A 82 17.64 18.58 -5.89
N SER A 83 18.90 18.21 -6.18
CA SER A 83 19.45 18.34 -7.53
C SER A 83 18.70 17.47 -8.54
N MET A 84 18.38 16.22 -8.20
CA MET A 84 17.58 15.31 -9.03
C MET A 84 16.20 15.89 -9.33
N LEU A 85 15.54 16.49 -8.34
CA LEU A 85 14.24 17.15 -8.54
C LEU A 85 14.33 18.38 -9.44
N SER A 86 15.43 19.15 -9.37
CA SER A 86 15.64 20.35 -10.18
C SER A 86 15.95 20.06 -11.65
N HIS A 87 16.49 18.88 -11.96
CA HIS A 87 16.84 18.47 -13.32
C HIS A 87 15.68 17.83 -14.10
N VAL A 88 14.57 17.49 -13.43
CA VAL A 88 13.41 16.86 -14.07
C VAL A 88 12.44 17.93 -14.58
N ASN A 89 11.84 17.68 -15.75
CA ASN A 89 10.76 18.53 -16.25
C ASN A 89 9.60 18.61 -15.23
N GLY A 90 9.28 19.82 -14.76
CA GLY A 90 8.23 20.04 -13.77
C GLY A 90 6.84 19.52 -14.19
N GLY A 91 6.54 19.52 -15.49
CA GLY A 91 5.31 18.93 -16.03
C GLY A 91 5.26 17.41 -15.86
N ALA A 92 6.40 16.72 -15.99
CA ALA A 92 6.49 15.28 -15.75
C ALA A 92 6.35 14.93 -14.26
N LEU A 93 6.93 15.75 -13.36
CA LEU A 93 6.75 15.59 -11.92
C LEU A 93 5.28 15.78 -11.51
N LEU A 94 4.63 16.83 -12.01
CA LEU A 94 3.21 17.07 -11.76
C LEU A 94 2.34 15.94 -12.33
N GLY A 95 2.64 15.51 -13.56
CA GLY A 95 1.96 14.38 -14.20
C GLY A 95 2.07 13.09 -13.38
N SER A 96 3.27 12.75 -12.90
CA SER A 96 3.50 11.61 -12.02
C SER A 96 2.74 11.72 -10.69
N PHE A 97 2.73 12.91 -10.08
CA PHE A 97 1.99 13.15 -8.84
C PHE A 97 0.48 12.97 -9.02
N LEU A 98 -0.10 13.49 -10.11
CA LEU A 98 -1.51 13.33 -10.43
C LEU A 98 -1.87 11.88 -10.75
N LEU A 99 -1.01 11.18 -11.51
CA LEU A 99 -1.18 9.76 -11.81
C LEU A 99 -1.16 8.91 -10.53
N MET A 100 -0.29 9.21 -9.58
CA MET A 100 -0.29 8.55 -8.26
C MET A 100 -1.62 8.74 -7.52
N GLY A 101 -2.19 9.95 -7.56
CA GLY A 101 -3.52 10.21 -7.02
C GLY A 101 -4.61 9.36 -7.70
N LEU A 102 -4.58 9.27 -9.03
CA LEU A 102 -5.49 8.42 -9.80
C LEU A 102 -5.33 6.93 -9.48
N ILE A 103 -4.09 6.46 -9.30
CA ILE A 103 -3.80 5.08 -8.86
C ILE A 103 -4.45 4.82 -7.50
N LEU A 104 -4.32 5.74 -6.54
CA LEU A 104 -4.95 5.60 -5.22
C LEU A 104 -6.48 5.57 -5.33
N LEU A 105 -7.08 6.45 -6.13
CA LEU A 105 -8.54 6.50 -6.32
C LEU A 105 -9.08 5.25 -7.03
N ALA A 106 -8.39 4.75 -8.06
CA ALA A 106 -8.73 3.51 -8.72
C ALA A 106 -8.59 2.30 -7.76
N GLY A 107 -7.60 2.34 -6.86
CA GLY A 107 -7.42 1.35 -5.80
C GLY A 107 -8.59 1.36 -4.81
N VAL A 108 -9.06 2.55 -4.43
CA VAL A 108 -10.28 2.72 -3.62
C VAL A 108 -11.49 2.15 -4.36
N ALA A 109 -11.66 2.49 -5.63
CA ALA A 109 -12.76 2.00 -6.46
C ALA A 109 -12.80 0.47 -6.51
N ARG A 110 -11.62 -0.16 -6.62
CA ARG A 110 -11.47 -1.61 -6.65
C ARG A 110 -11.85 -2.22 -5.33
N TRP A 111 -11.25 -1.74 -4.25
CA TRP A 111 -11.51 -2.25 -2.91
C TRP A 111 -12.98 -2.10 -2.52
N ARG A 112 -13.65 -1.00 -2.89
CA ARG A 112 -15.09 -0.82 -2.69
C ARG A 112 -15.93 -1.89 -3.39
N ARG A 113 -15.58 -2.29 -4.61
CA ARG A 113 -16.30 -3.35 -5.33
C ARG A 113 -16.09 -4.71 -4.66
N VAL A 114 -14.89 -4.99 -4.17
CA VAL A 114 -14.59 -6.20 -3.40
C VAL A 114 -15.38 -6.21 -2.10
N LEU A 115 -15.42 -5.11 -1.37
CA LEU A 115 -16.23 -4.98 -0.16
C LEU A 115 -17.73 -5.12 -0.41
N ALA A 116 -18.26 -4.47 -1.45
CA ALA A 116 -19.68 -4.56 -1.81
C ALA A 116 -20.09 -5.99 -2.18
N ALA A 117 -19.22 -6.74 -2.87
CA ALA A 117 -19.46 -8.15 -3.18
C ALA A 117 -19.40 -9.06 -1.93
N GLY A 118 -18.67 -8.64 -0.90
CA GLY A 118 -18.67 -9.29 0.42
C GLY A 118 -19.81 -8.84 1.35
N GLY A 119 -20.77 -8.06 0.85
CA GLY A 119 -21.90 -7.55 1.64
C GLY A 119 -21.56 -6.38 2.58
N LEU A 120 -20.40 -5.73 2.39
CA LEU A 120 -19.90 -4.63 3.23
C LEU A 120 -19.79 -3.31 2.45
N PRO A 121 -20.89 -2.75 1.89
CA PRO A 121 -20.79 -1.53 1.10
C PRO A 121 -20.35 -0.35 1.96
N LEU A 122 -19.23 0.28 1.60
CA LEU A 122 -18.77 1.54 2.22
C LEU A 122 -19.21 2.75 1.40
N SER A 123 -19.16 3.95 1.98
CA SER A 123 -19.28 5.23 1.24
C SER A 123 -17.93 5.65 0.63
N TRP A 124 -17.94 6.40 -0.47
CA TRP A 124 -16.71 6.75 -1.20
C TRP A 124 -15.73 7.52 -0.32
N SER A 125 -16.24 8.54 0.38
CA SER A 125 -15.47 9.33 1.34
C SER A 125 -14.77 8.45 2.37
N ARG A 126 -15.49 7.50 2.95
CA ARG A 126 -14.96 6.60 3.96
C ARG A 126 -13.89 5.66 3.41
N ALA A 127 -14.11 5.12 2.21
CA ALA A 127 -13.16 4.23 1.56
C ALA A 127 -11.86 4.96 1.15
N ILE A 128 -11.97 6.21 0.68
CA ILE A 128 -10.81 7.07 0.40
C ILE A 128 -10.03 7.34 1.69
N GLU A 129 -10.74 7.74 2.75
CA GLU A 129 -10.17 8.05 4.05
C GLU A 129 -9.38 6.86 4.62
N ILE A 130 -9.98 5.66 4.69
CA ILE A 130 -9.30 4.44 5.15
C ILE A 130 -8.12 4.08 4.24
N SER A 131 -8.28 4.25 2.92
CA SER A 131 -7.23 3.89 1.96
C SER A 131 -6.02 4.81 2.04
N LEU A 132 -6.21 6.11 2.28
CA LEU A 132 -5.13 7.07 2.48
C LEU A 132 -4.37 6.79 3.78
N VAL A 133 -5.10 6.52 4.87
CA VAL A 133 -4.48 6.08 6.13
C VAL A 133 -3.71 4.78 5.91
N ALA A 134 -4.29 3.78 5.25
CA ALA A 134 -3.59 2.53 4.93
C ALA A 134 -2.33 2.77 4.09
N HIS A 135 -2.38 3.67 3.11
CA HIS A 135 -1.22 4.02 2.27
C HIS A 135 -0.08 4.65 3.09
N PHE A 136 -0.40 5.50 4.06
CA PHE A 136 0.55 6.02 5.03
C PHE A 136 1.23 4.89 5.82
N PHE A 137 0.46 3.98 6.41
CA PHE A 137 1.02 2.87 7.19
C PHE A 137 1.80 1.85 6.34
N ASN A 138 1.41 1.64 5.09
CA ASN A 138 2.18 0.85 4.13
C ASN A 138 3.56 1.46 3.87
N SER A 139 3.62 2.79 3.74
CA SER A 139 4.86 3.49 3.46
C SER A 139 5.80 3.52 4.67
N PHE A 140 5.28 3.69 5.89
CA PHE A 140 6.09 3.99 7.08
C PHE A 140 6.20 2.89 8.15
N LEU A 141 5.26 1.95 8.30
CA LEU A 141 5.12 1.18 9.55
C LEU A 141 5.52 -0.30 9.49
N LEU A 142 4.96 -1.10 8.57
CA LEU A 142 5.17 -2.56 8.56
C LEU A 142 5.41 -3.11 7.14
N GLY A 143 5.85 -2.25 6.22
CA GLY A 143 5.97 -2.59 4.80
C GLY A 143 4.61 -2.79 4.11
N SER A 144 4.62 -3.49 2.96
CA SER A 144 3.48 -3.60 2.03
C SER A 144 2.21 -4.23 2.62
N ALA A 145 2.31 -4.91 3.77
CA ALA A 145 1.21 -5.59 4.46
C ALA A 145 0.59 -4.77 5.62
N GLY A 146 1.26 -3.74 6.13
CA GLY A 146 0.82 -3.00 7.33
C GLY A 146 -0.50 -2.25 7.16
N GLY A 147 -0.63 -1.54 6.05
CA GLY A 147 -1.83 -0.80 5.67
C GLY A 147 -3.01 -1.71 5.32
N ASP A 148 -2.75 -2.91 4.80
CA ASP A 148 -3.80 -3.91 4.56
C ASP A 148 -4.42 -4.41 5.84
N VAL A 149 -3.60 -4.65 6.86
CA VAL A 149 -4.09 -5.00 8.19
C VAL A 149 -4.95 -3.88 8.73
N LEU A 150 -4.57 -2.60 8.54
CA LEU A 150 -5.46 -1.49 8.87
C LEU A 150 -6.78 -1.54 8.10
N ARG A 151 -6.77 -1.74 6.78
CA ARG A 151 -8.01 -1.86 5.98
C ARG A 151 -8.91 -2.97 6.52
N ALA A 152 -8.32 -4.13 6.83
CA ALA A 152 -9.05 -5.26 7.40
C ALA A 152 -9.64 -4.93 8.77
N ILE A 153 -8.87 -4.27 9.66
CA ILE A 153 -9.33 -3.87 10.99
C ILE A 153 -10.46 -2.83 10.90
N TYR A 154 -10.32 -1.79 10.08
CA TYR A 154 -11.34 -0.76 9.94
C TYR A 154 -12.62 -1.32 9.31
N ALA A 155 -12.50 -2.15 8.26
CA ALA A 155 -13.66 -2.85 7.69
C ALA A 155 -14.31 -3.79 8.73
N ALA A 156 -13.52 -4.55 9.50
CA ALA A 156 -14.03 -5.45 10.53
C ALA A 156 -14.69 -4.71 11.71
N ARG A 157 -14.27 -3.47 12.01
CA ARG A 157 -14.87 -2.64 13.07
C ARG A 157 -16.23 -2.08 12.66
N GLU A 158 -16.42 -1.78 11.38
CA GLU A 158 -17.71 -1.30 10.89
C GLU A 158 -18.75 -2.42 10.82
N THR A 159 -18.33 -3.69 10.90
CA THR A 159 -19.22 -4.85 10.89
C THR A 159 -19.04 -5.69 12.14
N HIS A 160 -19.79 -5.38 13.20
CA HIS A 160 -19.71 -6.03 14.52
C HIS A 160 -19.83 -7.58 14.47
N HIS A 161 -20.47 -8.17 13.45
CA HIS A 161 -20.69 -9.61 13.33
C HIS A 161 -19.90 -10.35 12.22
N ARG A 162 -19.13 -9.66 11.36
CA ARG A 162 -18.50 -10.24 10.15
C ARG A 162 -16.98 -9.98 10.02
N LYS A 163 -16.25 -10.03 11.13
CA LYS A 163 -14.80 -9.74 11.17
C LYS A 163 -13.94 -10.62 10.26
N THR A 164 -14.27 -11.91 10.15
CA THR A 164 -13.53 -12.86 9.29
C THR A 164 -13.71 -12.52 7.81
N GLU A 165 -14.91 -12.15 7.39
CA GLU A 165 -15.21 -11.79 6.01
C GLU A 165 -14.49 -10.51 5.59
N ALA A 166 -14.41 -9.51 6.49
CA ALA A 166 -13.65 -8.30 6.24
C ALA A 166 -12.14 -8.58 5.99
N VAL A 167 -11.53 -9.49 6.75
CA VAL A 167 -10.12 -9.90 6.51
C VAL A 167 -9.97 -10.59 5.15
N VAL A 168 -10.93 -11.48 4.81
CA VAL A 168 -10.93 -12.21 3.54
C VAL A 168 -11.06 -11.26 2.35
N THR A 169 -11.87 -10.20 2.45
CA THR A 169 -12.01 -9.22 1.36
C THR A 169 -10.69 -8.54 1.00
N VAL A 170 -9.84 -8.24 2.00
CA VAL A 170 -8.51 -7.64 1.77
C VAL A 170 -7.56 -8.65 1.11
N PHE A 171 -7.61 -9.90 1.53
CA PHE A 171 -6.81 -10.96 0.93
C PHE A 171 -7.22 -11.25 -0.52
N VAL A 172 -8.53 -11.30 -0.79
CA VAL A 172 -9.08 -11.44 -2.14
C VAL A 172 -8.68 -10.24 -3.02
N ASP A 173 -8.77 -9.01 -2.51
CA ASP A 173 -8.31 -7.81 -3.22
C ASP A 173 -6.82 -7.89 -3.58
N ARG A 174 -5.98 -8.38 -2.65
CA ARG A 174 -4.54 -8.56 -2.88
C ARG A 174 -4.22 -9.64 -3.90
N ILE A 175 -4.85 -10.81 -3.82
CA ILE A 175 -4.64 -11.89 -4.79
C ILE A 175 -5.11 -11.48 -6.17
N LEU A 176 -6.31 -10.89 -6.30
CA LEU A 176 -6.84 -10.47 -7.60
C LEU A 176 -5.98 -9.34 -8.21
N GLY A 177 -5.50 -8.42 -7.38
CA GLY A 177 -4.57 -7.38 -7.80
C GLY A 177 -3.24 -7.93 -8.30
N LEU A 178 -2.62 -8.84 -7.53
CA LEU A 178 -1.38 -9.51 -7.92
C LEU A 178 -1.56 -10.36 -9.18
N TRP A 179 -2.66 -11.11 -9.27
CA TRP A 179 -2.96 -11.92 -10.44
C TRP A 179 -3.09 -11.07 -11.71
N ALA A 180 -3.79 -9.94 -11.64
CA ALA A 180 -3.88 -9.00 -12.76
C ALA A 180 -2.51 -8.42 -13.14
N LEU A 181 -1.66 -8.08 -12.18
CA LEU A 181 -0.29 -7.60 -12.42
C LEU A 181 0.55 -8.66 -13.15
N LEU A 182 0.46 -9.90 -12.68
CA LEU A 182 1.18 -11.05 -13.24
C LEU A 182 0.72 -11.36 -14.68
N LEU A 183 -0.59 -11.34 -14.92
CA LEU A 183 -1.17 -11.50 -16.26
C LEU A 183 -0.70 -10.40 -17.22
N LEU A 184 -0.67 -9.15 -16.76
CA LEU A 184 -0.15 -8.03 -17.57
C LEU A 184 1.33 -8.22 -17.90
N GLY A 185 2.14 -8.58 -16.90
CA GLY A 185 3.56 -8.87 -17.08
C GLY A 185 3.79 -9.98 -18.11
N CYS A 186 3.05 -11.10 -18.00
CA CYS A 186 3.09 -12.19 -18.97
C CYS A 186 2.69 -11.74 -20.38
N GLY A 187 1.63 -10.93 -20.50
CA GLY A 187 1.21 -10.37 -21.79
C GLY A 187 2.29 -9.50 -22.44
N MET A 188 3.03 -8.73 -21.63
CA MET A 188 4.11 -7.86 -22.10
C MET A 188 5.43 -8.61 -22.37
N MET A 189 5.53 -9.90 -22.04
CA MET A 189 6.68 -10.74 -22.46
C MET A 189 6.67 -11.00 -23.97
N LEU A 190 5.49 -11.14 -24.59
CA LEU A 190 5.36 -11.45 -26.02
C LEU A 190 6.06 -10.42 -26.93
N PRO A 191 5.78 -9.11 -26.84
CA PRO A 191 6.45 -8.10 -27.68
C PRO A 191 7.94 -7.94 -27.35
N ASN A 192 8.36 -8.33 -26.14
CA ASN A 192 9.74 -8.19 -25.66
C ASN A 192 10.53 -9.52 -25.74
N LEU A 193 10.01 -10.54 -26.41
CA LEU A 193 10.61 -11.87 -26.48
C LEU A 193 12.06 -11.88 -27.01
N PRO A 194 12.44 -11.08 -28.03
CA PRO A 194 13.83 -11.00 -28.48
C PRO A 194 14.77 -10.50 -27.38
N LEU A 195 14.35 -9.47 -26.64
CA LEU A 195 15.12 -8.89 -25.54
C LEU A 195 15.26 -9.89 -24.38
N ILE A 196 14.18 -10.59 -24.05
CA ILE A 196 14.20 -11.65 -23.04
C ILE A 196 15.19 -12.74 -23.46
N ARG A 197 15.15 -13.23 -24.71
CA ARG A 197 16.08 -14.26 -25.19
C ARG A 197 17.55 -13.82 -25.20
N ALA A 198 17.82 -12.53 -25.39
CA ALA A 198 19.18 -12.00 -25.36
C ALA A 198 19.79 -11.93 -23.95
N HIS A 199 18.97 -11.88 -22.89
CA HIS A 199 19.43 -11.63 -21.52
C HIS A 199 19.01 -12.73 -20.53
N PRO A 200 19.94 -13.61 -20.10
CA PRO A 200 19.61 -14.73 -19.21
C PRO A 200 19.03 -14.27 -17.88
N GLN A 201 19.38 -13.07 -17.42
CA GLN A 201 18.90 -12.56 -16.14
C GLN A 201 17.45 -12.05 -16.24
N LEU A 202 17.10 -11.40 -17.35
CA LEU A 202 15.71 -11.05 -17.65
C LEU A 202 14.84 -12.31 -17.84
N GLN A 203 15.40 -13.38 -18.44
CA GLN A 203 14.73 -14.68 -18.53
C GLN A 203 14.41 -15.25 -17.16
N LEU A 204 15.38 -15.26 -16.24
CA LEU A 204 15.16 -15.79 -14.90
C LEU A 204 14.02 -15.04 -14.19
N LEU A 205 14.01 -13.71 -14.25
CA LEU A 205 12.91 -12.93 -13.67
C LEU A 205 11.57 -13.22 -14.35
N CYS A 206 11.55 -13.36 -15.68
CA CYS A 206 10.33 -13.72 -16.41
C CYS A 206 9.83 -15.12 -16.02
N LEU A 207 10.72 -16.09 -15.84
CA LEU A 207 10.39 -17.45 -15.38
C LEU A 207 9.82 -17.44 -13.96
N VAL A 208 10.39 -16.64 -13.06
CA VAL A 208 9.85 -16.45 -11.71
C VAL A 208 8.44 -15.87 -11.79
N VAL A 209 8.22 -14.82 -12.60
CA VAL A 209 6.90 -14.22 -12.81
C VAL A 209 5.90 -15.22 -13.41
N LEU A 210 6.32 -16.04 -14.37
CA LEU A 210 5.50 -17.13 -14.93
C LEU A 210 5.12 -18.15 -13.86
N GLY A 211 6.07 -18.59 -13.03
CA GLY A 211 5.83 -19.49 -11.90
C GLY A 211 4.83 -18.90 -10.89
N MET A 212 5.01 -17.63 -10.53
CA MET A 212 4.07 -16.89 -9.68
C MET A 212 2.66 -16.81 -10.32
N THR A 213 2.59 -16.63 -11.64
CA THR A 213 1.33 -16.57 -12.40
C THR A 213 0.59 -17.89 -12.35
N VAL A 214 1.28 -19.01 -12.56
CA VAL A 214 0.71 -20.35 -12.46
C VAL A 214 0.20 -20.61 -11.03
N ALA A 215 1.01 -20.30 -10.01
CA ALA A 215 0.62 -20.45 -8.61
C ALA A 215 -0.60 -19.60 -8.25
N CYS A 216 -0.60 -18.31 -8.61
CA CYS A 216 -1.73 -17.40 -8.35
C CYS A 216 -3.00 -17.84 -9.09
N THR A 217 -2.87 -18.29 -10.34
CA THR A 217 -4.01 -18.81 -11.12
C THR A 217 -4.60 -20.04 -10.45
N GLY A 218 -3.76 -20.95 -9.94
CA GLY A 218 -4.20 -22.10 -9.14
C GLY A 218 -4.95 -21.70 -7.88
N VAL A 219 -4.45 -20.69 -7.14
CA VAL A 219 -5.11 -20.16 -5.93
C VAL A 219 -6.45 -19.51 -6.27
N VAL A 220 -6.51 -18.65 -7.28
CA VAL A 220 -7.75 -17.98 -7.71
C VAL A 220 -8.78 -19.01 -8.19
N TRP A 221 -8.34 -19.99 -9.00
CA TRP A 221 -9.21 -21.05 -9.48
C TRP A 221 -9.77 -21.91 -8.34
N ALA A 222 -8.92 -22.32 -7.39
CA ALA A 222 -9.33 -23.09 -6.23
C ALA A 222 -10.29 -22.31 -5.31
N ALA A 223 -10.02 -21.02 -5.10
CA ALA A 223 -10.82 -20.13 -4.27
C ALA A 223 -12.21 -19.85 -4.88
N LEU A 224 -12.29 -19.61 -6.20
CA LEU A 224 -13.54 -19.25 -6.87
C LEU A 224 -14.40 -20.46 -7.23
N ARG A 225 -13.82 -21.61 -7.59
CA ARG A 225 -14.58 -22.83 -7.91
C ARG A 225 -14.84 -23.77 -6.73
N GLY A 226 -14.34 -23.44 -5.53
CA GLY A 226 -14.49 -24.29 -4.34
C GLY A 226 -13.83 -25.67 -4.47
N GLY A 227 -12.81 -25.77 -5.34
CA GLY A 227 -12.28 -27.03 -5.88
C GLY A 227 -11.74 -28.02 -4.84
N VAL A 228 -11.23 -27.54 -3.70
CA VAL A 228 -10.69 -28.43 -2.66
C VAL A 228 -11.79 -29.09 -1.82
N THR A 229 -12.95 -28.46 -1.70
CA THR A 229 -14.00 -28.89 -0.75
C THR A 229 -15.14 -29.66 -1.40
N ARG A 230 -15.25 -29.60 -2.74
CA ARG A 230 -16.26 -30.35 -3.51
C ARG A 230 -15.72 -31.66 -4.09
N GLY A 231 -14.39 -31.78 -4.28
CA GLY A 231 -13.73 -32.99 -4.80
C GLY A 231 -13.07 -33.90 -3.76
N TRP A 232 -12.79 -33.41 -2.55
CA TRP A 232 -12.11 -34.17 -1.50
C TRP A 232 -12.89 -34.12 -0.17
N GLY A 233 -13.70 -35.15 0.09
CA GLY A 233 -14.49 -35.27 1.33
C GLY A 233 -13.65 -35.20 2.62
N GLY A 234 -12.35 -35.52 2.55
CA GLY A 234 -11.40 -35.42 3.66
C GLY A 234 -10.81 -34.03 3.93
N ALA A 235 -10.94 -33.07 3.00
CA ALA A 235 -10.34 -31.74 3.16
C ALA A 235 -10.97 -30.96 4.33
N ARG A 236 -12.29 -31.10 4.55
CA ARG A 236 -12.97 -30.51 5.72
C ARG A 236 -12.45 -31.11 7.04
N GLY A 237 -12.14 -32.40 7.07
CA GLY A 237 -11.56 -33.08 8.23
C GLY A 237 -10.12 -32.63 8.52
N LEU A 238 -9.31 -32.44 7.48
CA LEU A 238 -7.93 -31.96 7.61
C LEU A 238 -7.86 -30.47 7.99
N LEU A 239 -8.74 -29.64 7.43
CA LEU A 239 -8.88 -28.22 7.77
C LEU A 239 -9.32 -28.01 9.23
N ARG A 240 -10.19 -28.88 9.76
CA ARG A 240 -10.61 -28.86 11.18
C ARG A 240 -9.53 -29.31 12.16
N ARG A 241 -8.51 -30.05 11.70
CA ARG A 241 -7.34 -30.40 12.52
C ARG A 241 -6.38 -29.23 12.76
N PHE A 242 -6.45 -28.17 11.95
CA PHE A 242 -5.68 -26.97 12.20
C PHE A 242 -6.33 -26.11 13.30
N PRO A 243 -5.54 -25.47 14.19
CA PRO A 243 -6.03 -24.72 15.35
C PRO A 243 -6.95 -23.51 15.01
N LYS A 244 -7.12 -23.15 13.73
CA LYS A 244 -8.06 -22.12 13.22
C LYS A 244 -9.03 -22.65 12.15
N GLY A 245 -9.25 -23.96 12.08
CA GLY A 245 -10.09 -24.62 11.07
C GLY A 245 -11.47 -23.98 10.82
N PRO A 246 -12.24 -23.59 11.86
CA PRO A 246 -13.54 -22.93 11.66
C PRO A 246 -13.44 -21.54 11.02
N ALA A 247 -12.36 -20.79 11.27
CA ALA A 247 -12.13 -19.49 10.65
C ALA A 247 -11.71 -19.63 9.17
N LEU A 248 -10.96 -20.69 8.85
CA LEU A 248 -10.56 -21.03 7.49
C LEU A 248 -11.74 -21.56 6.66
N GLU A 249 -12.64 -22.35 7.25
CA GLU A 249 -13.89 -22.79 6.62
C GLU A 249 -14.79 -21.59 6.28
N ARG A 250 -15.02 -20.66 7.23
CA ARG A 250 -15.74 -19.42 6.96
C ARG A 250 -15.07 -18.55 5.89
N SER A 251 -13.74 -18.54 5.85
CA SER A 251 -12.99 -17.79 4.84
C SER A 251 -13.17 -18.37 3.44
N LEU A 252 -13.17 -19.70 3.33
CA LEU A 252 -13.44 -20.39 2.07
C LEU A 252 -14.90 -20.22 1.62
N ASP A 253 -15.86 -20.26 2.55
CA ASP A 253 -17.27 -20.04 2.24
C ASP A 253 -17.53 -18.59 1.77
N ALA A 254 -16.91 -17.59 2.41
CA ALA A 254 -16.95 -16.21 1.95
C ALA A 254 -16.32 -16.05 0.55
N CYS A 255 -15.17 -16.70 0.29
CA CYS A 255 -14.55 -16.74 -1.04
C CYS A 255 -15.48 -17.31 -2.12
N ARG A 256 -16.30 -18.31 -1.79
CA ARG A 256 -17.26 -18.92 -2.74
C ARG A 256 -18.39 -17.96 -3.09
N GLU A 257 -18.84 -17.11 -2.18
CA GLU A 257 -19.88 -16.11 -2.49
C GLU A 257 -19.41 -15.17 -3.60
N PHE A 258 -18.13 -14.78 -3.61
CA PHE A 258 -17.53 -14.01 -4.72
C PHE A 258 -17.55 -14.79 -6.04
N GLY A 259 -17.22 -16.08 -6.02
CA GLY A 259 -17.20 -16.95 -7.20
C GLY A 259 -18.58 -17.22 -7.82
N ARG A 260 -19.66 -17.06 -7.06
CA ARG A 260 -21.05 -17.22 -7.56
C ARG A 260 -21.53 -16.04 -8.39
N SER A 261 -20.85 -14.90 -8.34
CA SER A 261 -21.20 -13.71 -9.12
C SER A 261 -20.41 -13.70 -10.45
N PRO A 262 -21.03 -14.06 -11.60
CA PRO A 262 -20.31 -14.37 -12.84
C PRO A 262 -19.56 -13.19 -13.46
N GLY A 263 -19.81 -11.96 -13.00
CA GLY A 263 -19.12 -10.75 -13.46
C GLY A 263 -18.09 -10.17 -12.49
N PHE A 264 -17.94 -10.70 -11.27
CA PHE A 264 -17.11 -10.04 -10.26
C PHE A 264 -15.61 -10.11 -10.58
N ALA A 265 -15.08 -11.33 -10.76
CA ALA A 265 -13.67 -11.55 -11.06
C ALA A 265 -13.19 -10.75 -12.30
N PRO A 266 -13.85 -10.83 -13.48
CA PRO A 266 -13.39 -10.07 -14.64
C PRO A 266 -13.49 -8.54 -14.45
N ARG A 267 -14.49 -8.02 -13.72
CA ARG A 267 -14.60 -6.58 -13.43
C ARG A 267 -13.49 -6.09 -12.49
N VAL A 268 -13.15 -6.87 -11.47
CA VAL A 268 -12.07 -6.53 -10.52
C VAL A 268 -10.70 -6.66 -11.17
N VAL A 269 -10.49 -7.69 -11.99
CA VAL A 269 -9.27 -7.86 -12.78
C VAL A 269 -9.14 -6.73 -13.81
N GLY A 270 -10.21 -6.39 -14.53
CA GLY A 270 -10.19 -5.26 -15.48
C GLY A 270 -9.83 -3.93 -14.81
N LEU A 271 -10.38 -3.66 -13.62
CA LEU A 271 -9.99 -2.47 -12.86
C LEU A 271 -8.53 -2.53 -12.36
N SER A 272 -8.05 -3.73 -12.02
CA SER A 272 -6.64 -3.93 -11.68
C SER A 272 -5.72 -3.75 -12.89
N MET A 273 -6.15 -4.10 -14.10
CA MET A 273 -5.41 -3.82 -15.33
C MET A 273 -5.27 -2.32 -15.56
N VAL A 274 -6.34 -1.54 -15.36
CA VAL A 274 -6.30 -0.07 -15.43
C VAL A 274 -5.33 0.48 -14.39
N LEU A 275 -5.37 -0.02 -13.15
CA LEU A 275 -4.41 0.36 -12.11
C LEU A 275 -2.97 0.12 -12.52
N ASN A 276 -2.66 -1.07 -13.02
CA ASN A 276 -1.31 -1.42 -13.46
C ASN A 276 -0.87 -0.59 -14.68
N ALA A 277 -1.78 -0.29 -15.61
CA ALA A 277 -1.50 0.60 -16.73
C ALA A 277 -1.22 2.04 -16.27
N LEU A 278 -1.93 2.55 -15.26
CA LEU A 278 -1.64 3.84 -14.65
C LEU A 278 -0.26 3.84 -13.97
N CYS A 279 0.12 2.76 -13.28
CA CYS A 279 1.47 2.61 -12.71
C CYS A 279 2.55 2.64 -13.80
N ILE A 280 2.35 1.92 -14.91
CA ILE A 280 3.27 1.94 -16.06
C ILE A 280 3.37 3.35 -16.63
N LEU A 281 2.25 4.03 -16.84
CA LEU A 281 2.20 5.39 -17.36
C LEU A 281 2.91 6.38 -16.44
N GLN A 282 2.74 6.24 -15.12
CA GLN A 282 3.42 7.07 -14.14
C GLN A 282 4.95 6.97 -14.27
N VAL A 283 5.48 5.74 -14.36
CA VAL A 283 6.92 5.51 -14.55
C VAL A 283 7.37 6.02 -15.93
N GLN A 284 6.57 5.83 -16.97
CA GLN A 284 6.90 6.30 -18.32
C GLN A 284 7.00 7.82 -18.41
N VAL A 285 6.07 8.54 -17.78
CA VAL A 285 6.07 10.01 -17.72
C VAL A 285 7.33 10.52 -17.02
N LEU A 286 7.75 9.87 -15.93
CA LEU A 286 9.01 10.20 -15.26
C LEU A 286 10.24 9.90 -16.13
N ALA A 287 10.25 8.76 -16.84
CA ALA A 287 11.34 8.41 -17.74
C ALA A 287 11.50 9.46 -18.86
N TRP A 288 10.40 9.91 -19.46
CA TRP A 288 10.43 11.01 -20.43
C TRP A 288 10.84 12.35 -19.79
N GLY A 289 10.40 12.63 -18.57
CA GLY A 289 10.79 13.83 -17.82
C GLY A 289 12.28 13.89 -17.47
N LEU A 290 12.93 12.72 -17.38
CA LEU A 290 14.37 12.55 -17.19
C LEU A 290 15.13 12.52 -18.53
N GLY A 291 14.46 12.67 -19.67
CA GLY A 291 15.08 12.59 -21.00
C GLY A 291 15.57 11.19 -21.37
N MET A 292 15.06 10.13 -20.73
CA MET A 292 15.47 8.76 -21.03
C MET A 292 14.83 8.25 -22.33
N PRO A 293 15.61 7.59 -23.20
CA PRO A 293 15.09 6.94 -24.40
C PRO A 293 14.42 5.59 -24.08
N LEU A 294 13.55 5.55 -23.06
CA LEU A 294 12.89 4.33 -22.62
C LEU A 294 11.59 4.10 -23.40
N ALA A 295 11.56 3.01 -24.18
CA ALA A 295 10.39 2.63 -24.96
C ALA A 295 9.21 2.21 -24.05
N PRO A 296 7.98 2.69 -24.30
CA PRO A 296 6.81 2.34 -23.47
C PRO A 296 6.54 0.83 -23.35
N VAL A 297 6.84 0.07 -24.41
CA VAL A 297 6.68 -1.39 -24.44
C VAL A 297 7.63 -2.10 -23.49
N LEU A 298 8.85 -1.55 -23.33
CA LEU A 298 9.82 -2.07 -22.36
C LEU A 298 9.41 -1.70 -20.94
N THR A 299 8.97 -0.46 -20.69
CA THR A 299 8.44 -0.05 -19.38
C THR A 299 7.25 -0.91 -18.96
N ALA A 300 6.37 -1.25 -19.91
CA ALA A 300 5.21 -2.11 -19.69
C ALA A 300 5.59 -3.56 -19.33
N LEU A 301 6.79 -4.03 -19.68
CA LEU A 301 7.33 -5.30 -19.20
C LEU A 301 7.99 -5.13 -17.83
N LEU A 302 8.89 -4.16 -17.70
CA LEU A 302 9.74 -4.00 -16.51
C LEU A 302 8.92 -3.67 -15.27
N VAL A 303 7.97 -2.74 -15.36
CA VAL A 303 7.21 -2.28 -14.18
C VAL A 303 6.41 -3.41 -13.54
N PRO A 304 5.62 -4.23 -14.28
CA PRO A 304 4.94 -5.39 -13.69
C PRO A 304 5.88 -6.44 -13.10
N VAL A 305 6.99 -6.75 -13.79
CA VAL A 305 7.97 -7.74 -13.31
C VAL A 305 8.60 -7.29 -12.00
N ILE A 306 9.09 -6.04 -11.96
CA ILE A 306 9.70 -5.44 -10.76
C ILE A 306 8.68 -5.39 -9.61
N THR A 307 7.45 -4.93 -9.90
CA THR A 307 6.40 -4.81 -8.89
C THR A 307 5.96 -6.18 -8.36
N ALA A 308 5.95 -7.22 -9.19
CA ALA A 308 5.63 -8.58 -8.75
C ALA A 308 6.67 -9.12 -7.77
N ILE A 309 7.97 -8.86 -8.02
CA ILE A 309 9.05 -9.28 -7.12
C ILE A 309 8.96 -8.53 -5.78
N ILE A 310 8.70 -7.22 -5.82
CA ILE A 310 8.53 -6.38 -4.62
C ILE A 310 7.26 -6.72 -3.84
N ALA A 311 6.24 -7.29 -4.49
CA ALA A 311 5.03 -7.72 -3.81
C ALA A 311 5.31 -8.82 -2.77
N ILE A 312 6.44 -9.54 -2.89
CA ILE A 312 6.92 -10.46 -1.87
C ILE A 312 7.43 -9.60 -0.69
N PRO A 313 6.84 -9.71 0.52
CA PRO A 313 7.14 -8.83 1.65
C PRO A 313 8.49 -9.19 2.33
N VAL A 314 9.57 -9.22 1.55
CA VAL A 314 10.94 -9.44 2.05
C VAL A 314 11.51 -8.15 2.63
N THR A 315 11.24 -6.99 2.01
CA THR A 315 11.69 -5.68 2.47
C THR A 315 10.54 -4.69 2.69
N PRO A 316 10.65 -3.75 3.64
CA PRO A 316 9.66 -2.69 3.83
C PRO A 316 9.48 -1.88 2.55
N SER A 317 8.27 -1.90 1.99
CA SER A 317 7.89 -1.17 0.76
C SER A 317 8.73 -1.49 -0.48
N GLY A 318 9.49 -2.59 -0.48
CA GLY A 318 10.41 -2.93 -1.57
C GLY A 318 11.70 -2.12 -1.61
N LEU A 319 11.99 -1.31 -0.58
CA LEU A 319 13.17 -0.46 -0.54
C LEU A 319 14.44 -1.30 -0.69
N GLY A 320 15.37 -0.82 -1.53
CA GLY A 320 16.60 -1.49 -1.89
C GLY A 320 16.40 -2.52 -3.01
N ILE A 321 15.40 -3.41 -2.92
CA ILE A 321 15.13 -4.38 -3.99
C ILE A 321 14.66 -3.67 -5.26
N ARG A 322 13.75 -2.71 -5.13
CA ARG A 322 13.21 -1.95 -6.27
C ARG A 322 14.31 -1.20 -7.02
N GLU A 323 15.08 -0.41 -6.29
CA GLU A 323 16.14 0.43 -6.86
C GLU A 323 17.19 -0.44 -7.56
N ASN A 324 17.63 -1.52 -6.91
CA ASN A 324 18.57 -2.45 -7.51
C ASN A 324 18.00 -3.14 -8.75
N LEU A 325 16.72 -3.53 -8.77
CA LEU A 325 16.11 -4.14 -9.95
C LEU A 325 15.99 -3.15 -11.12
N PHE A 326 15.64 -1.88 -10.84
CA PHE A 326 15.63 -0.83 -11.88
C PHE A 326 17.02 -0.62 -12.46
N VAL A 327 18.04 -0.43 -11.62
CA VAL A 327 19.44 -0.28 -12.07
C VAL A 327 19.90 -1.52 -12.83
N TYR A 328 19.68 -2.71 -12.28
CA TYR A 328 20.13 -3.97 -12.85
C TYR A 328 19.53 -4.26 -14.23
N LEU A 329 18.24 -3.91 -14.44
CA LEU A 329 17.56 -4.14 -15.71
C LEU A 329 17.80 -3.02 -16.74
N LEU A 330 17.88 -1.76 -16.30
CA LEU A 330 18.05 -0.62 -17.20
C LEU A 330 19.52 -0.38 -17.61
N CYS A 331 20.49 -0.78 -16.78
CA CYS A 331 21.93 -0.71 -17.11
C CYS A 331 22.42 -1.82 -18.03
N THR A 332 21.53 -2.70 -18.50
CA THR A 332 21.92 -3.76 -19.44
C THR A 332 22.43 -3.13 -20.75
N PRO A 333 23.42 -3.73 -21.43
CA PRO A 333 24.03 -3.14 -22.62
C PRO A 333 23.07 -2.82 -23.76
N VAL A 334 21.92 -3.50 -23.81
CA VAL A 334 20.89 -3.29 -24.85
C VAL A 334 19.99 -2.09 -24.53
N VAL A 335 19.75 -1.81 -23.25
CA VAL A 335 18.96 -0.65 -22.80
C VAL A 335 19.87 0.58 -22.66
N GLY A 336 21.09 0.39 -22.18
CA GLY A 336 22.16 1.40 -22.18
C GLY A 336 21.90 2.61 -21.31
N ILE A 337 20.98 2.52 -20.33
CA ILE A 337 20.70 3.63 -19.41
C ILE A 337 21.72 3.60 -18.27
N ASN A 338 22.24 4.76 -17.88
CA ASN A 338 23.19 4.85 -16.77
C ASN A 338 22.54 4.50 -15.42
N ALA A 339 23.36 4.01 -14.48
CA ALA A 339 22.87 3.62 -13.16
C ALA A 339 22.23 4.79 -12.39
N THR A 340 22.81 5.98 -12.51
CA THR A 340 22.31 7.20 -11.86
C THR A 340 20.88 7.52 -12.28
N SER A 341 20.58 7.54 -13.59
CA SER A 341 19.23 7.92 -14.03
C SER A 341 18.23 6.80 -13.73
N ALA A 342 18.60 5.52 -13.88
CA ALA A 342 17.75 4.39 -13.50
C ALA A 342 17.35 4.45 -12.01
N LEU A 343 18.30 4.83 -11.14
CA LEU A 343 18.04 5.08 -9.73
C LEU A 343 17.11 6.27 -9.51
N SER A 344 17.39 7.41 -10.15
CA SER A 344 16.54 8.61 -10.08
C SER A 344 15.10 8.29 -10.46
N LEU A 345 14.87 7.48 -11.51
CA LEU A 345 13.54 7.06 -11.91
C LEU A 345 12.79 6.31 -10.78
N SER A 346 13.46 5.33 -10.15
CA SER A 346 12.90 4.57 -9.03
C SER A 346 12.59 5.46 -7.82
N LEU A 347 13.53 6.34 -7.46
CA LEU A 347 13.39 7.24 -6.31
C LEU A 347 12.29 8.28 -6.54
N LEU A 348 12.19 8.88 -7.73
CA LEU A 348 11.15 9.85 -8.06
C LEU A 348 9.76 9.21 -8.09
N ALA A 349 9.63 7.99 -8.63
CA ALA A 349 8.38 7.24 -8.58
C ALA A 349 7.94 6.99 -7.14
N TYR A 350 8.89 6.65 -6.25
CA TYR A 350 8.62 6.45 -4.83
C TYR A 350 8.34 7.76 -4.09
N ALA A 351 9.03 8.85 -4.40
CA ALA A 351 8.83 10.16 -3.81
C ALA A 351 7.40 10.66 -4.05
N GLY A 352 6.85 10.45 -5.25
CA GLY A 352 5.44 10.74 -5.54
C GLY A 352 4.48 9.93 -4.64
N SER A 353 4.77 8.64 -4.42
CA SER A 353 4.02 7.80 -3.48
C SER A 353 4.12 8.29 -2.03
N LEU A 354 5.31 8.73 -1.60
CA LEU A 354 5.55 9.29 -0.27
C LEU A 354 4.81 10.62 -0.06
N ALA A 355 4.76 11.48 -1.08
CA ALA A 355 4.01 12.73 -0.99
C ALA A 355 2.51 12.47 -0.71
N TRP A 356 1.91 11.48 -1.40
CA TRP A 356 0.54 11.06 -1.12
C TRP A 356 0.37 10.33 0.22
N SER A 357 1.40 9.63 0.69
CA SER A 357 1.36 8.99 1.99
C SER A 357 1.33 10.03 3.13
N LEU A 358 2.05 11.15 2.99
CA LEU A 358 1.95 12.30 3.90
C LEU A 358 0.55 12.91 3.94
N VAL A 359 -0.11 13.04 2.79
CA VAL A 359 -1.54 13.43 2.72
C VAL A 359 -2.39 12.48 3.56
N GLY A 360 -2.14 11.16 3.47
CA GLY A 360 -2.79 10.17 4.31
C GLY A 360 -2.48 10.30 5.80
N GLY A 361 -1.27 10.72 6.17
CA GLY A 361 -0.90 11.06 7.54
C GLY A 361 -1.68 12.27 8.08
N VAL A 362 -1.86 13.31 7.28
CA VAL A 362 -2.70 14.48 7.64
C VAL A 362 -4.16 14.06 7.81
N VAL A 363 -4.68 13.23 6.89
CA VAL A 363 -6.04 12.67 7.01
C VAL A 363 -6.17 11.84 8.28
N TYR A 364 -5.19 11.01 8.64
CA TYR A 364 -5.20 10.24 9.89
C TYR A 364 -5.33 11.11 11.15
N LEU A 365 -4.64 12.26 11.19
CA LEU A 365 -4.72 13.20 12.31
C LEU A 365 -6.10 13.86 12.41
N THR A 366 -6.72 14.17 11.28
CA THR A 366 -8.07 14.77 11.24
C THR A 366 -9.20 13.75 11.49
N PHE A 367 -9.02 12.50 11.05
CA PHE A 367 -9.94 11.35 11.19
C PHE A 367 -10.49 11.19 12.61
N ARG A 368 -9.61 11.33 13.61
CA ARG A 368 -9.95 11.06 15.00
C ARG A 368 -10.91 12.09 15.61
N ARG A 369 -11.01 13.30 15.04
CA ARG A 369 -11.99 14.31 15.52
C ARG A 369 -13.44 13.88 15.23
N ARG A 370 -13.71 13.20 14.11
CA ARG A 370 -15.08 12.87 13.68
C ARG A 370 -15.71 11.71 14.45
N HIS A 371 -14.96 10.64 14.73
CA HIS A 371 -15.48 9.48 15.50
C HIS A 371 -15.76 9.82 16.98
N HIS A 372 -15.00 10.75 17.55
CA HIS A 372 -15.31 11.26 18.90
C HIS A 372 -16.61 12.07 18.93
N LEU A 373 -16.95 12.81 17.87
CA LEU A 373 -18.19 13.59 17.80
C LEU A 373 -19.41 12.69 17.64
N SER A 374 -19.32 11.58 16.90
CA SER A 374 -20.40 10.59 16.80
C SER A 374 -20.61 9.79 18.09
N GLU A 375 -19.54 9.42 18.81
CA GLU A 375 -19.67 8.77 20.13
C GLU A 375 -20.29 9.71 21.17
N VAL A 376 -19.91 11.00 21.17
CA VAL A 376 -20.47 12.00 22.09
C VAL A 376 -21.91 12.37 21.72
N ALA A 377 -22.26 12.43 20.43
CA ALA A 377 -23.63 12.67 19.98
C ALA A 377 -24.57 11.49 20.28
N VAL A 378 -24.09 10.24 20.14
CA VAL A 378 -24.86 9.04 20.49
C VAL A 378 -24.97 8.84 22.01
N ALA A 379 -23.92 9.17 22.77
CA ALA A 379 -24.00 9.19 24.24
C ALA A 379 -24.96 10.28 24.74
N GLY A 380 -24.89 11.49 24.17
CA GLY A 380 -25.80 12.58 24.50
C GLY A 380 -27.26 12.31 24.13
N ALA A 381 -27.54 11.56 23.06
CA ALA A 381 -28.89 11.16 22.68
C ALA A 381 -29.49 10.08 23.60
N ARG A 382 -28.66 9.18 24.13
CA ARG A 382 -29.09 8.16 25.11
C ARG A 382 -29.37 8.74 26.49
N ASP A 383 -28.65 9.80 26.86
CA ASP A 383 -28.90 10.51 28.13
C ASP A 383 -30.16 11.39 28.07
N SER A 384 -30.64 11.76 26.86
CA SER A 384 -31.87 12.54 26.68
C SER A 384 -33.16 11.74 26.49
N GLU A 385 -33.08 10.44 26.14
CA GLU A 385 -34.25 9.55 26.07
C GLU A 385 -34.45 8.73 27.36
N GLY A 386 -33.53 8.86 28.32
CA GLY A 386 -33.54 8.13 29.61
C GLY A 386 -33.80 9.01 30.84
N GLY A 387 -34.19 10.27 30.67
CA GLY A 387 -34.65 11.18 31.74
C GLY A 387 -36.06 11.63 31.45
#